data_AF-A0A9E5ZJW1-F1
#
_entry.id   AF-A0A9E5ZJW1-F1
#
_cell.length_a   1.000
_cell.length_b   1.000
_cell.length_c   1.000
_cell.angle_alpha   90.00
_cell.angle_beta   90.00
_cell.angle_gamma   90.00
#
_symmetry.space_group_name_H-M   'P 1'
#
loop_
_entity.id
_entity.type
_entity.pdbx_description
1 polymer ?
#
loop_
_entity_poly.entity_id
_entity_poly.type
_entity_poly.pdbx_seq_one_letter_code
_entity_poly.pdbx_strand_id
1 'polypeptide(L)'
;MTQKLLYLFIGAFCFTQLILAQSANEKIAENWIKQNTKNLEIQPNHDFKMLFSRKGPSGETLRYYQMINDVQVYNAELTIHINTIGDVSYTASTYKKNAESINTTPNITTNEAFSIATNNLGINGTVTQKEQKLFVYPIEDQTKLVYSIKTQSETLNGYWETIIDAHTANIISTKDVAFYYEHHEEEKDKKKKQTSSESKAVSIMATGRAMVFIPEPLSAASSTYVAPYLDNNDATNASFDAARTQVNLPDIEFSGGLYKLKGQYAEIASLQNPNTGLFTQASSDFFFTRDQSGFEPANVYYHLDNNLRYINETLGITLVSLYNGGVVRFDAHAHNGADQSTYGGGSLNFGEGGIDDAECADVILHELGHGLHDWVTNGNLSQTNGLSEGCGDYWAQSYSRSVNSWTQGAQGSDMYNKVFKWDGNDTWNGRRSDVTALYPDDLVGGGPHTD
;
A
#
# COMPACT_ATOMS: atom_id res chain seq x y z
N MET A 1 -71.76 6.08 5.41
CA MET A 1 -70.90 6.14 4.21
C MET A 1 -69.65 6.92 4.61
N THR A 2 -68.62 6.23 5.08
CA THR A 2 -67.24 6.75 5.23
C THR A 2 -66.34 5.57 5.61
N GLN A 3 -65.60 5.07 4.62
CA GLN A 3 -64.50 4.11 4.78
C GLN A 3 -63.38 4.77 5.61
N LYS A 4 -62.81 4.04 6.58
CA LYS A 4 -61.47 4.31 7.08
C LYS A 4 -60.56 3.17 6.64
N LEU A 5 -59.67 3.50 5.70
CA LEU A 5 -58.61 2.66 5.17
C LEU A 5 -57.62 2.32 6.29
N LEU A 6 -57.35 1.04 6.49
CA LEU A 6 -56.26 0.54 7.31
C LEU A 6 -55.02 0.44 6.39
N TYR A 7 -54.01 1.29 6.60
CA TYR A 7 -52.74 1.17 5.90
C TYR A 7 -51.90 0.09 6.58
N LEU A 8 -51.80 -1.08 5.93
CA LEU A 8 -50.82 -2.12 6.27
C LEU A 8 -49.46 -1.69 5.69
N PHE A 9 -48.52 -1.28 6.55
CA PHE A 9 -47.11 -1.13 6.17
C PHE A 9 -46.48 -2.53 6.13
N ILE A 10 -46.39 -3.11 4.93
CA ILE A 10 -45.54 -4.29 4.68
C ILE A 10 -44.13 -3.75 4.45
N GLY A 11 -43.32 -3.75 5.50
CA GLY A 11 -41.89 -3.52 5.39
C GLY A 11 -41.24 -4.71 4.70
N ALA A 12 -40.94 -4.57 3.41
CA ALA A 12 -40.09 -5.50 2.70
C ALA A 12 -38.65 -5.34 3.21
N PHE A 13 -38.23 -6.20 4.15
CA PHE A 13 -36.83 -6.41 4.46
C PHE A 13 -36.20 -7.11 3.25
N CYS A 14 -35.63 -6.33 2.33
CA CYS A 14 -34.69 -6.86 1.34
C CYS A 14 -33.40 -7.26 2.07
N PHE A 15 -33.35 -8.49 2.58
CA PHE A 15 -32.10 -9.19 2.77
C PHE A 15 -31.49 -9.40 1.38
N THR A 16 -30.53 -8.57 1.00
CA THR A 16 -29.64 -8.90 -0.12
C THR A 16 -28.72 -10.02 0.36
N GLN A 17 -29.18 -11.26 0.21
CA GLN A 17 -28.26 -12.38 0.10
C GLN A 17 -27.45 -12.15 -1.17
N LEU A 18 -26.20 -11.70 -1.01
CA LEU A 18 -25.18 -11.85 -2.04
C LEU A 18 -24.98 -13.35 -2.22
N ILE A 19 -25.76 -13.96 -3.11
CA ILE A 19 -25.39 -15.24 -3.68
C ILE A 19 -24.15 -14.94 -4.53
N LEU A 20 -22.97 -15.19 -3.98
CA LEU A 20 -21.77 -15.32 -4.78
C LEU A 20 -22.07 -16.44 -5.77
N ALA A 21 -22.23 -16.08 -7.05
CA ALA A 21 -22.31 -17.07 -8.10
C ALA A 21 -21.02 -17.88 -8.04
N GLN A 22 -21.11 -19.14 -7.58
CA GLN A 22 -20.00 -20.07 -7.52
C GLN A 22 -19.31 -20.06 -8.88
N SER A 23 -18.05 -19.61 -8.96
CA SER A 23 -17.39 -19.49 -10.26
C SER A 23 -17.22 -20.90 -10.83
N ALA A 24 -17.34 -21.08 -12.15
CA ALA A 24 -17.09 -22.40 -12.76
C ALA A 24 -15.71 -22.95 -12.36
N ASN A 25 -14.75 -22.04 -12.14
CA ASN A 25 -13.39 -22.31 -11.69
C ASN A 25 -13.32 -22.73 -10.21
N GLU A 26 -14.22 -22.27 -9.34
CA GLU A 26 -14.29 -22.72 -7.96
C GLU A 26 -14.51 -24.23 -7.85
N LYS A 27 -15.39 -24.80 -8.69
CA LYS A 27 -15.59 -26.26 -8.74
C LYS A 27 -14.36 -27.01 -9.22
N ILE A 28 -13.63 -26.44 -10.19
CA ILE A 28 -12.39 -27.02 -10.70
C ILE A 28 -11.34 -27.04 -9.59
N ALA A 29 -11.18 -25.93 -8.88
CA ALA A 29 -10.26 -25.82 -7.74
C ALA A 29 -10.63 -26.75 -6.59
N GLU A 30 -11.91 -26.82 -6.18
CA GLU A 30 -12.38 -27.76 -5.16
C GLU A 30 -12.10 -29.22 -5.52
N ASN A 31 -12.34 -29.59 -6.78
CA ASN A 31 -12.05 -30.94 -7.27
C ASN A 31 -10.55 -31.22 -7.25
N TRP A 32 -9.72 -30.25 -7.64
CA TRP A 32 -8.26 -30.37 -7.58
C TRP A 32 -7.77 -30.56 -6.14
N ILE A 33 -8.30 -29.79 -5.18
CA ILE A 33 -7.97 -29.93 -3.74
C ILE A 33 -8.32 -31.34 -3.25
N LYS A 34 -9.52 -31.84 -3.57
CA LYS A 34 -9.96 -33.19 -3.19
C LYS A 34 -9.04 -34.27 -3.76
N GLN A 35 -8.65 -34.15 -5.04
CA GLN A 35 -7.75 -35.08 -5.69
C GLN A 35 -6.32 -35.04 -5.13
N ASN A 36 -5.88 -33.87 -4.62
CA ASN A 36 -4.54 -33.66 -4.10
C ASN A 36 -4.45 -33.66 -2.56
N THR A 37 -5.54 -33.98 -1.85
CA THR A 37 -5.62 -33.95 -0.38
C THR A 37 -4.48 -34.74 0.27
N LYS A 38 -4.15 -35.92 -0.28
CA LYS A 38 -3.04 -36.75 0.23
C LYS A 38 -1.67 -36.11 0.01
N ASN A 39 -1.45 -35.48 -1.15
CA ASN A 39 -0.19 -34.82 -1.49
C ASN A 39 0.01 -33.53 -0.68
N LEU A 40 -1.09 -32.84 -0.35
CA LEU A 40 -1.12 -31.63 0.47
C LEU A 40 -1.11 -31.92 1.98
N GLU A 41 -1.15 -33.20 2.39
CA GLU A 41 -1.23 -33.64 3.80
C GLU A 41 -2.42 -33.01 4.56
N ILE A 42 -3.53 -32.72 3.88
CA ILE A 42 -4.72 -32.12 4.49
C ILE A 42 -5.32 -33.11 5.49
N GLN A 43 -5.47 -32.67 6.75
CA GLN A 43 -6.03 -33.50 7.81
C GLN A 43 -7.56 -33.64 7.63
N PRO A 44 -8.17 -34.79 8.00
CA PRO A 44 -9.60 -35.04 7.76
C PRO A 44 -10.57 -34.04 8.40
N ASN A 45 -10.14 -33.34 9.44
CA ASN A 45 -10.92 -32.37 10.22
C ASN A 45 -10.57 -30.91 9.90
N HIS A 46 -9.71 -30.66 8.92
CA HIS A 46 -9.37 -29.31 8.49
C HIS A 46 -10.27 -28.90 7.33
N ASP A 47 -10.80 -27.68 7.43
CA ASP A 47 -11.69 -27.11 6.44
C ASP A 47 -11.04 -25.91 5.76
N PHE A 48 -11.50 -25.62 4.55
CA PHE A 48 -11.01 -24.51 3.74
C PHE A 48 -12.16 -23.76 3.11
N LYS A 49 -12.12 -22.43 3.18
CA LYS A 49 -13.13 -21.57 2.58
C LYS A 49 -12.50 -20.68 1.51
N MET A 50 -13.07 -20.71 0.30
CA MET A 50 -12.72 -19.74 -0.75
C MET A 50 -13.25 -18.38 -0.33
N LEU A 51 -12.35 -17.43 -0.07
CA LEU A 51 -12.72 -16.06 0.33
C LEU A 51 -12.14 -15.00 -0.60
N PHE A 52 -11.41 -15.41 -1.63
CA PHE A 52 -10.84 -14.51 -2.62
C PHE A 52 -10.82 -15.15 -4.00
N SER A 53 -11.28 -14.39 -4.99
CA SER A 53 -11.15 -14.69 -6.41
C SER A 53 -10.71 -13.43 -7.14
N ARG A 54 -9.72 -13.57 -8.02
CA ARG A 54 -9.28 -12.53 -8.95
C ARG A 54 -9.17 -13.08 -10.36
N LYS A 55 -10.03 -12.58 -11.24
CA LYS A 55 -9.95 -12.82 -12.69
C LYS A 55 -8.98 -11.85 -13.33
N GLY A 56 -8.26 -12.31 -14.34
CA GLY A 56 -7.37 -11.52 -15.16
C GLY A 56 -7.14 -12.15 -16.53
N PRO A 57 -6.32 -11.52 -17.38
CA PRO A 57 -6.08 -12.00 -18.75
C PRO A 57 -5.50 -13.42 -18.83
N SER A 58 -4.77 -13.88 -17.81
CA SER A 58 -4.18 -15.22 -17.76
C SER A 58 -5.13 -16.30 -17.23
N GLY A 59 -6.26 -15.93 -16.62
CA GLY A 59 -7.14 -16.87 -15.92
C GLY A 59 -7.76 -16.30 -14.64
N GLU A 60 -8.02 -17.16 -13.66
CA GLU A 60 -8.58 -16.80 -12.36
C GLU A 60 -7.74 -17.39 -11.23
N THR A 61 -7.33 -16.56 -10.28
CA THR A 61 -6.64 -16.97 -9.06
C THR A 61 -7.64 -17.02 -7.90
N LEU A 62 -7.72 -18.16 -7.25
CA LEU A 62 -8.57 -18.44 -6.10
C LEU A 62 -7.71 -18.68 -4.87
N ARG A 63 -8.09 -18.11 -3.71
CA ARG A 63 -7.47 -18.41 -2.42
C ARG A 63 -8.46 -19.01 -1.45
N TYR A 64 -8.07 -20.16 -0.91
CA TYR A 64 -8.82 -20.93 0.07
C TYR A 64 -8.10 -20.83 1.41
N TYR A 65 -8.76 -20.23 2.40
CA TYR A 65 -8.20 -20.02 3.73
C TYR A 65 -8.55 -21.19 4.63
N GLN A 66 -7.57 -21.71 5.37
CA GLN A 66 -7.81 -22.76 6.35
C GLN A 66 -8.69 -22.21 7.49
N MET A 67 -9.71 -22.96 7.89
CA MET A 67 -10.70 -22.56 8.88
C MET A 67 -10.70 -23.54 10.06
N ILE A 68 -10.88 -23.01 11.27
CA ILE A 68 -11.19 -23.78 12.49
C ILE A 68 -12.35 -23.08 13.19
N ASN A 69 -13.49 -23.77 13.32
CA ASN A 69 -14.72 -23.21 13.92
C ASN A 69 -15.07 -21.81 13.38
N ASP A 70 -15.10 -21.68 12.04
CA ASP A 70 -15.35 -20.45 11.28
C ASP A 70 -14.35 -19.29 11.48
N VAL A 71 -13.24 -19.52 12.18
CA VAL A 71 -12.13 -18.56 12.31
C VAL A 71 -10.98 -18.97 11.39
N GLN A 72 -10.44 -18.00 10.65
CA GLN A 72 -9.28 -18.24 9.77
C GLN A 72 -8.06 -18.63 10.59
N VAL A 73 -7.30 -19.59 10.09
CA VAL A 73 -5.97 -19.89 10.61
C VAL A 73 -4.98 -18.86 10.06
N TYR A 74 -4.22 -18.22 10.94
CA TYR A 74 -3.29 -17.14 10.59
C TYR A 74 -2.25 -17.60 9.56
N ASN A 75 -2.14 -16.86 8.46
CA ASN A 75 -1.23 -17.12 7.33
C ASN A 75 -1.27 -18.57 6.81
N ALA A 76 -2.47 -19.13 6.67
CA ALA A 76 -2.69 -20.50 6.21
C ALA A 76 -3.72 -20.56 5.08
N GLU A 77 -3.24 -20.77 3.86
CA GLU A 77 -4.08 -20.82 2.66
C GLU A 77 -3.57 -21.81 1.61
N LEU A 78 -4.45 -22.13 0.67
CA LEU A 78 -4.14 -22.73 -0.62
C LEU A 78 -4.44 -21.70 -1.71
N THR A 79 -3.46 -21.41 -2.56
CA THR A 79 -3.63 -20.59 -3.76
C THR A 79 -3.71 -21.50 -4.98
N ILE A 80 -4.71 -21.31 -5.82
CA ILE A 80 -4.92 -22.08 -7.05
C ILE A 80 -5.20 -21.11 -8.20
N HIS A 81 -4.40 -21.19 -9.26
CA HIS A 81 -4.64 -20.46 -10.51
C HIS A 81 -5.18 -21.41 -11.57
N ILE A 82 -6.30 -21.03 -12.18
CA ILE A 82 -6.91 -21.73 -13.30
C ILE A 82 -6.75 -20.86 -14.54
N ASN A 83 -6.08 -21.38 -15.56
CA ASN A 83 -5.81 -20.64 -16.79
C ASN A 83 -7.08 -20.46 -17.64
N THR A 84 -6.94 -19.74 -18.77
CA THR A 84 -8.07 -19.44 -19.67
C THR A 84 -8.70 -20.66 -20.36
N ILE A 85 -8.05 -21.82 -20.36
CA ILE A 85 -8.58 -23.08 -20.91
C ILE A 85 -9.20 -24.00 -19.84
N GLY A 86 -9.18 -23.59 -18.56
CA GLY A 86 -9.81 -24.32 -17.46
C GLY A 86 -8.88 -25.30 -16.73
N ASP A 87 -7.58 -25.27 -16.99
CA ASP A 87 -6.60 -26.12 -16.30
C ASP A 87 -5.99 -25.42 -15.09
N VAL A 88 -5.72 -26.19 -14.02
CA VAL A 88 -4.92 -25.71 -12.89
C VAL A 88 -3.47 -25.57 -13.35
N SER A 89 -3.00 -24.33 -13.48
CA SER A 89 -1.67 -24.01 -14.03
C SER A 89 -0.67 -23.58 -12.98
N TYR A 90 -1.11 -23.17 -11.79
CA TYR A 90 -0.24 -22.85 -10.66
C TYR A 90 -0.93 -23.14 -9.33
N THR A 91 -0.15 -23.61 -8.36
CA THR A 91 -0.62 -23.80 -6.97
C THR A 91 0.45 -23.44 -5.96
N ALA A 92 0.05 -22.87 -4.84
CA ALA A 92 0.91 -22.67 -3.67
C ALA A 92 0.14 -22.99 -2.38
N SER A 93 0.86 -23.32 -1.31
CA SER A 93 0.26 -23.70 -0.03
C SER A 93 1.09 -23.18 1.14
N THR A 94 0.42 -22.55 2.10
CA THR A 94 0.94 -22.20 3.43
C THR A 94 0.18 -22.90 4.55
N TYR A 95 -0.61 -23.92 4.17
CA TYR A 95 -1.41 -24.76 5.05
C TYR A 95 -0.68 -25.20 6.33
N LYS A 96 -1.36 -25.13 7.47
CA LYS A 96 -0.82 -25.48 8.79
C LYS A 96 -1.41 -26.80 9.27
N LYS A 97 -0.70 -27.89 8.95
CA LYS A 97 -1.14 -29.26 9.32
C LYS A 97 -1.25 -29.52 10.83
N ASN A 98 -0.48 -28.79 11.64
CA ASN A 98 -0.48 -28.94 13.10
C ASN A 98 -1.54 -28.05 13.80
N ALA A 99 -2.41 -27.36 13.05
CA ALA A 99 -3.46 -26.56 13.65
C ALA A 99 -4.50 -27.45 14.33
N GLU A 100 -4.69 -27.28 15.65
CA GLU A 100 -5.62 -28.08 16.43
C GLU A 100 -6.96 -27.36 16.61
N SER A 101 -8.04 -28.12 16.74
CA SER A 101 -9.35 -27.55 17.07
C SER A 101 -9.36 -26.99 18.49
N ILE A 102 -9.72 -25.72 18.64
CA ILE A 102 -9.76 -25.00 19.93
C ILE A 102 -11.08 -24.27 20.12
N ASN A 103 -11.36 -23.80 21.35
CA ASN A 103 -12.42 -22.82 21.58
C ASN A 103 -12.07 -21.53 20.83
N THR A 104 -12.97 -21.08 19.95
CA THR A 104 -12.83 -19.85 19.17
C THR A 104 -13.66 -18.68 19.72
N THR A 105 -14.19 -18.82 20.94
CA THR A 105 -14.87 -17.73 21.66
C THR A 105 -13.86 -16.95 22.50
N PRO A 106 -13.56 -15.68 22.17
CA PRO A 106 -12.57 -14.89 22.89
C PRO A 106 -13.08 -14.48 24.29
N ASN A 107 -12.15 -14.40 25.26
CA ASN A 107 -12.45 -13.90 26.61
C ASN A 107 -12.28 -12.39 26.75
N ILE A 108 -11.53 -11.77 25.83
CA ILE A 108 -11.40 -10.32 25.72
C ILE A 108 -12.06 -9.81 24.46
N THR A 109 -12.56 -8.59 24.53
CA THR A 109 -13.12 -7.87 23.40
C THR A 109 -12.02 -7.35 22.47
N THR A 110 -12.39 -7.08 21.23
CA THR A 110 -11.52 -6.47 20.23
C THR A 110 -11.02 -5.08 20.65
N ASN A 111 -11.79 -4.33 21.45
CA ASN A 111 -11.40 -3.01 21.98
C ASN A 111 -10.37 -3.12 23.13
N GLU A 112 -10.49 -4.14 23.98
CA GLU A 112 -9.47 -4.43 24.99
C GLU A 112 -8.15 -4.85 24.33
N ALA A 113 -8.20 -5.73 23.32
CA ALA A 113 -7.03 -6.10 22.53
C ALA A 113 -6.37 -4.88 21.87
N PHE A 114 -7.17 -3.97 21.29
CA PHE A 114 -6.65 -2.72 20.73
C PHE A 114 -5.95 -1.86 21.79
N SER A 115 -6.57 -1.70 22.96
CA SER A 115 -5.98 -0.91 24.06
C SER A 115 -4.68 -1.53 24.55
N ILE A 116 -4.59 -2.86 24.62
CA ILE A 116 -3.36 -3.58 24.95
C ILE A 116 -2.26 -3.30 23.92
N ALA A 117 -2.59 -3.38 22.62
CA ALA A 117 -1.64 -3.12 21.53
C ALA A 117 -1.10 -1.69 21.58
N THR A 118 -1.98 -0.69 21.67
CA THR A 118 -1.56 0.73 21.69
C THR A 118 -0.75 1.08 22.93
N ASN A 119 -1.10 0.51 24.09
CA ASN A 119 -0.32 0.70 25.32
C ASN A 119 1.07 0.06 25.23
N ASN A 120 1.16 -1.15 24.66
CA ASN A 120 2.43 -1.85 24.46
C ASN A 120 3.37 -1.09 23.51
N LEU A 121 2.81 -0.51 22.45
CA LEU A 121 3.55 0.31 21.49
C LEU A 121 3.85 1.73 22.00
N GLY A 122 3.33 2.13 23.17
CA GLY A 122 3.51 3.48 23.70
C GLY A 122 2.91 4.57 22.80
N ILE A 123 1.84 4.26 22.05
CA ILE A 123 1.20 5.22 21.14
C ILE A 123 0.49 6.29 21.98
N ASN A 124 1.02 7.51 21.94
CA ASN A 124 0.49 8.68 22.66
C ASN A 124 -0.26 9.65 21.73
N GLY A 125 -0.22 9.44 20.41
CA GLY A 125 -0.88 10.25 19.39
C GLY A 125 -2.09 9.58 18.74
N THR A 126 -2.58 10.16 17.64
CA THR A 126 -3.71 9.61 16.89
C THR A 126 -3.29 8.33 16.18
N VAL A 127 -4.10 7.27 16.30
CA VAL A 127 -4.01 6.08 15.43
C VAL A 127 -4.66 6.44 14.09
N THR A 128 -3.84 6.51 13.05
CA THR A 128 -4.22 6.99 11.71
C THR A 128 -4.70 5.86 10.81
N GLN A 129 -4.27 4.63 11.09
CA GLN A 129 -4.76 3.41 10.45
C GLN A 129 -4.84 2.26 11.46
N LYS A 130 -5.87 1.41 11.34
CA LYS A 130 -5.94 0.18 12.12
C LYS A 130 -6.66 -0.96 11.41
N GLU A 131 -6.22 -2.17 11.68
CA GLU A 131 -6.92 -3.41 11.37
C GLU A 131 -7.01 -4.30 12.59
N GLN A 132 -8.12 -5.01 12.73
CA GLN A 132 -8.38 -5.84 13.90
C GLN A 132 -9.07 -7.12 13.45
N LYS A 133 -8.40 -8.26 13.59
CA LYS A 133 -8.94 -9.54 13.14
C LYS A 133 -8.60 -10.67 14.12
N LEU A 134 -9.57 -11.56 14.32
CA LEU A 134 -9.42 -12.76 15.12
C LEU A 134 -8.91 -13.90 14.24
N PHE A 135 -7.92 -14.63 14.73
CA PHE A 135 -7.33 -15.78 14.05
C PHE A 135 -7.10 -16.94 14.99
N VAL A 136 -7.08 -18.15 14.43
CA VAL A 136 -6.45 -19.30 15.08
C VAL A 136 -4.98 -19.32 14.67
N TYR A 137 -4.06 -19.36 15.63
CA TYR A 137 -2.63 -19.27 15.39
C TYR A 137 -1.91 -20.50 15.96
N PRO A 138 -1.45 -21.41 15.08
CA PRO A 138 -0.55 -22.50 15.44
C PRO A 138 0.85 -21.91 15.66
N ILE A 139 1.31 -21.92 16.90
CA ILE A 139 2.62 -21.40 17.31
C ILE A 139 3.32 -22.45 18.17
N GLU A 140 4.53 -22.85 17.76
CA GLU A 140 5.28 -23.95 18.37
C GLU A 140 4.43 -25.24 18.41
N ASP A 141 4.24 -25.82 19.59
CA ASP A 141 3.44 -27.03 19.83
C ASP A 141 2.04 -26.71 20.36
N GLN A 142 1.55 -25.48 20.19
CA GLN A 142 0.24 -25.04 20.67
C GLN A 142 -0.57 -24.35 19.57
N THR A 143 -1.90 -24.46 19.67
CA THR A 143 -2.82 -23.66 18.87
C THR A 143 -3.55 -22.67 19.78
N LYS A 144 -3.48 -21.38 19.45
CA LYS A 144 -4.06 -20.29 20.25
C LYS A 144 -5.10 -19.51 19.46
N LEU A 145 -6.11 -18.99 20.14
CA LEU A 145 -6.99 -17.96 19.57
C LEU A 145 -6.33 -16.60 19.81
N VAL A 146 -6.13 -15.80 18.76
CA VAL A 146 -5.40 -14.55 18.86
C VAL A 146 -6.11 -13.42 18.13
N TYR A 147 -6.02 -12.21 18.68
CA TYR A 147 -6.24 -10.99 17.91
C TYR A 147 -4.94 -10.58 17.23
N SER A 148 -4.98 -10.36 15.92
CA SER A 148 -4.01 -9.53 15.21
C SER A 148 -4.53 -8.10 15.17
N ILE A 149 -3.81 -7.20 15.82
CA ILE A 149 -4.08 -5.77 15.84
C ILE A 149 -2.96 -5.08 15.07
N LYS A 150 -3.28 -4.50 13.92
CA LYS A 150 -2.34 -3.69 13.15
C LYS A 150 -2.64 -2.21 13.33
N THR A 151 -1.62 -1.38 13.53
CA THR A 151 -1.79 0.06 13.76
C THR A 151 -0.69 0.90 13.11
N GLN A 152 -1.09 2.02 12.54
CA GLN A 152 -0.23 3.17 12.23
C GLN A 152 -0.63 4.33 13.14
N SER A 153 0.33 5.17 13.53
CA SER A 153 0.04 6.36 14.34
C SER A 153 0.90 7.55 13.96
N GLU A 154 0.46 8.75 14.36
CA GLU A 154 1.22 9.99 14.15
C GLU A 154 2.59 9.96 14.86
N THR A 155 2.67 9.30 16.02
CA THR A 155 3.82 9.40 16.95
C THR A 155 4.79 8.23 16.89
N LEU A 156 4.47 7.19 16.12
CA LEU A 156 5.30 6.01 15.97
C LEU A 156 5.31 5.65 14.48
N ASN A 157 6.47 5.83 13.85
CA ASN A 157 6.68 5.47 12.44
C ASN A 157 6.49 3.96 12.26
N GLY A 158 6.02 3.57 11.08
CA GLY A 158 5.78 2.18 10.71
C GLY A 158 4.33 1.73 10.80
N TYR A 159 4.13 0.44 10.53
CA TYR A 159 2.83 -0.23 10.58
C TYR A 159 2.96 -1.48 11.44
N TRP A 160 2.52 -1.39 12.69
CA TRP A 160 2.85 -2.36 13.72
C TRP A 160 1.76 -3.41 13.87
N GLU A 161 2.11 -4.70 13.80
CA GLU A 161 1.24 -5.81 14.16
C GLU A 161 1.56 -6.32 15.57
N THR A 162 0.57 -6.26 16.45
CA THR A 162 0.61 -6.90 17.77
C THR A 162 -0.33 -8.10 17.80
N ILE A 163 0.22 -9.28 18.07
CA ILE A 163 -0.54 -10.53 18.23
C ILE A 163 -0.81 -10.74 19.72
N ILE A 164 -2.09 -10.86 20.08
CA ILE A 164 -2.56 -10.94 21.47
C ILE A 164 -3.37 -12.21 21.65
N ASP A 165 -3.05 -13.01 22.66
CA ASP A 165 -3.85 -14.16 23.06
C ASP A 165 -5.24 -13.71 23.51
N ALA A 166 -6.27 -14.15 22.78
CA ALA A 166 -7.64 -13.70 22.96
C ALA A 166 -8.32 -14.29 24.21
N HIS A 167 -7.70 -15.26 24.88
CA HIS A 167 -8.21 -15.84 26.12
C HIS A 167 -7.52 -15.28 27.37
N THR A 168 -6.25 -14.90 27.27
CA THR A 168 -5.41 -14.51 28.42
C THR A 168 -4.97 -13.05 28.40
N ALA A 169 -5.21 -12.32 27.31
CA ALA A 169 -4.73 -10.95 27.09
C ALA A 169 -3.20 -10.79 27.01
N ASN A 170 -2.45 -11.90 26.97
CA ASN A 170 -1.00 -11.87 26.87
C ASN A 170 -0.58 -11.50 25.44
N ILE A 171 0.42 -10.62 25.33
CA ILE A 171 1.05 -10.29 24.05
C ILE A 171 1.98 -11.45 23.67
N ILE A 172 1.79 -11.97 22.46
CA ILE A 172 2.60 -13.05 21.88
C ILE A 172 3.76 -12.45 21.07
N SER A 173 3.48 -11.43 20.27
CA SER A 173 4.49 -10.74 19.47
C SER A 173 4.06 -9.31 19.16
N THR A 174 5.04 -8.48 18.85
CA THR A 174 4.85 -7.16 18.25
C THR A 174 5.96 -6.94 17.25
N LYS A 175 5.59 -6.60 16.01
CA LYS A 175 6.52 -6.43 14.91
C LYS A 175 6.08 -5.25 14.05
N ASP A 176 7.05 -4.51 13.54
CA ASP A 176 6.79 -3.62 12.43
C ASP A 176 6.64 -4.45 11.16
N VAL A 177 5.58 -4.18 10.40
CA VAL A 177 5.25 -4.85 9.14
C VAL A 177 5.12 -3.84 7.98
N ALA A 178 5.54 -2.58 8.19
CA ALA A 178 5.77 -1.65 7.08
C ALA A 178 7.00 -2.07 6.26
N PHE A 179 6.99 -1.71 4.98
CA PHE A 179 8.17 -1.77 4.14
C PHE A 179 8.87 -0.43 4.23
N TYR A 180 10.18 -0.52 4.43
CA TYR A 180 11.05 0.61 4.61
C TYR A 180 12.05 0.65 3.49
N TYR A 181 12.22 1.84 2.99
CA TYR A 181 13.27 2.23 2.12
C TYR A 181 14.16 3.23 2.84
N GLU A 182 15.20 2.72 3.52
CA GLU A 182 16.09 3.53 4.37
C GLU A 182 17.36 3.97 3.63
N HIS A 183 17.70 5.24 3.80
CA HIS A 183 19.03 5.77 3.56
C HIS A 183 19.65 6.25 4.87
N HIS A 184 20.86 5.78 5.15
CA HIS A 184 21.55 6.10 6.39
C HIS A 184 22.15 7.51 6.32
N GLU A 185 21.57 8.48 7.03
CA GLU A 185 22.28 9.41 7.92
C GLU A 185 21.33 10.21 8.85
N GLU A 186 21.79 10.53 10.06
CA GLU A 186 21.00 11.03 11.21
C GLU A 186 20.46 12.47 11.04
N GLU A 187 19.24 12.71 11.55
CA GLU A 187 18.39 13.84 11.18
C GLU A 187 18.00 14.73 12.39
N LYS A 188 17.71 16.02 12.15
CA LYS A 188 17.55 17.08 13.18
C LYS A 188 16.14 17.72 13.17
N ASP A 189 15.41 17.46 14.26
CA ASP A 189 14.08 18.01 14.63
C ASP A 189 13.84 19.53 14.37
N LYS A 190 12.75 19.87 13.66
CA LYS A 190 12.02 21.14 13.80
C LYS A 190 10.50 20.94 13.78
N LYS A 191 9.82 21.43 14.83
CA LYS A 191 8.36 21.32 15.04
C LYS A 191 7.60 22.60 14.70
N LYS A 192 6.52 22.50 13.93
CA LYS A 192 5.32 23.36 14.04
C LYS A 192 4.06 22.52 13.88
N LYS A 193 3.03 22.84 14.66
CA LYS A 193 1.77 22.08 14.79
C LYS A 193 0.60 22.99 14.44
N GLN A 194 -0.30 22.54 13.57
CA GLN A 194 -1.59 23.22 13.37
C GLN A 194 -2.69 22.18 13.12
N THR A 195 -3.83 22.36 13.77
CA THR A 195 -4.98 21.45 13.73
C THR A 195 -6.17 22.21 13.15
N SER A 196 -6.91 21.62 12.22
CA SER A 196 -8.18 22.19 11.75
C SER A 196 -9.30 21.15 11.81
N SER A 197 -10.48 21.59 12.25
CA SER A 197 -11.71 20.82 12.37
C SER A 197 -12.64 21.14 11.22
N GLU A 198 -13.06 20.15 10.42
CA GLU A 198 -13.98 20.36 9.30
C GLU A 198 -15.45 20.18 9.69
N SER A 199 -16.25 21.19 9.37
CA SER A 199 -17.71 21.08 9.23
C SER A 199 -18.04 20.43 7.88
N LYS A 200 -19.03 19.52 7.83
CA LYS A 200 -19.52 18.88 6.60
C LYS A 200 -20.13 19.90 5.61
N ALA A 201 -19.27 20.52 4.81
CA ALA A 201 -19.66 21.21 3.59
C ALA A 201 -19.93 20.19 2.47
N VAL A 202 -20.73 20.57 1.48
CA VAL A 202 -20.95 19.76 0.28
C VAL A 202 -19.63 19.71 -0.50
N SER A 203 -19.09 18.51 -0.68
CA SER A 203 -17.89 18.23 -1.45
C SER A 203 -18.28 17.92 -2.90
N ILE A 204 -17.59 18.54 -3.87
CA ILE A 204 -17.71 18.25 -5.30
C ILE A 204 -16.31 17.97 -5.88
N MET A 205 -16.27 17.23 -6.98
CA MET A 205 -15.03 16.98 -7.72
C MET A 205 -14.78 18.11 -8.73
N ALA A 206 -13.53 18.56 -8.84
CA ALA A 206 -13.12 19.62 -9.76
C ALA A 206 -11.78 19.27 -10.42
N THR A 207 -11.48 19.88 -11.57
CA THR A 207 -10.16 19.77 -12.20
C THR A 207 -9.26 20.90 -11.72
N GLY A 208 -8.12 20.55 -11.13
CA GLY A 208 -7.05 21.48 -10.79
C GLY A 208 -5.85 21.34 -11.74
N ARG A 209 -4.78 22.03 -11.40
CA ARG A 209 -3.49 21.96 -12.11
C ARG A 209 -2.34 21.97 -11.12
N ALA A 210 -1.20 21.39 -11.48
CA ALA A 210 0.02 21.44 -10.67
C ALA A 210 1.26 21.60 -11.54
N MET A 211 2.34 22.07 -10.94
CA MET A 211 3.70 21.96 -11.51
C MET A 211 4.38 20.79 -10.81
N VAL A 212 4.84 19.79 -11.56
CA VAL A 212 5.40 18.53 -11.04
C VAL A 212 6.66 18.14 -11.79
N PHE A 213 7.51 17.28 -11.22
CA PHE A 213 8.59 16.64 -11.98
C PHE A 213 8.07 15.41 -12.73
N ILE A 214 8.52 15.19 -13.97
CA ILE A 214 8.16 14.01 -14.76
C ILE A 214 9.41 13.42 -15.43
N PRO A 215 9.89 12.24 -14.98
CA PRO A 215 9.65 11.67 -13.65
C PRO A 215 10.41 12.44 -12.55
N GLU A 216 11.57 13.00 -12.90
CA GLU A 216 12.50 13.69 -12.01
C GLU A 216 13.32 14.71 -12.86
N PRO A 217 13.96 15.73 -12.26
CA PRO A 217 14.56 16.84 -12.99
C PRO A 217 15.75 16.49 -13.90
N LEU A 218 16.57 15.49 -13.57
CA LEU A 218 17.69 15.01 -14.39
C LEU A 218 17.21 14.43 -15.72
N SER A 219 16.14 13.63 -15.72
CA SER A 219 15.54 13.10 -16.94
C SER A 219 14.93 14.20 -17.82
N ALA A 220 14.24 15.17 -17.21
CA ALA A 220 13.71 16.33 -17.94
C ALA A 220 14.83 17.16 -18.58
N ALA A 221 15.98 17.27 -17.90
CA ALA A 221 17.14 18.01 -18.36
C ALA A 221 18.10 17.21 -19.25
N SER A 222 17.94 15.89 -19.35
CA SER A 222 18.98 14.98 -19.88
C SER A 222 20.36 15.24 -19.26
N SER A 223 20.39 15.42 -17.93
CA SER A 223 21.59 15.72 -17.15
C SER A 223 21.94 14.59 -16.19
N THR A 224 23.17 14.56 -15.70
CA THR A 224 23.57 13.76 -14.53
C THR A 224 23.43 14.58 -13.25
N TYR A 225 23.58 13.95 -12.08
CA TYR A 225 23.55 14.62 -10.77
C TYR A 225 24.78 15.52 -10.57
N VAL A 226 24.69 16.75 -11.06
CA VAL A 226 25.68 17.82 -10.96
C VAL A 226 24.96 19.16 -10.92
N ALA A 227 25.65 20.23 -10.50
CA ALA A 227 25.08 21.58 -10.58
C ALA A 227 24.57 21.87 -12.01
N PRO A 228 23.36 22.43 -12.18
CA PRO A 228 22.51 23.05 -11.16
C PRO A 228 21.45 22.12 -10.50
N TYR A 229 21.55 20.80 -10.65
CA TYR A 229 20.57 19.81 -10.17
C TYR A 229 21.01 19.02 -8.93
N LEU A 230 21.89 19.61 -8.11
CA LEU A 230 22.17 19.09 -6.76
C LEU A 230 21.00 19.40 -5.84
N ASP A 231 20.77 18.57 -4.83
CA ASP A 231 19.71 18.78 -3.83
C ASP A 231 19.74 20.22 -3.27
N ASN A 232 20.86 20.63 -2.67
CA ASN A 232 21.03 22.00 -2.17
C ASN A 232 19.92 22.44 -1.18
N ASN A 233 19.40 21.51 -0.37
CA ASN A 233 18.44 21.73 0.72
C ASN A 233 17.20 22.51 0.24
N ASP A 234 16.44 21.91 -0.69
CA ASP A 234 15.20 22.43 -1.32
C ASP A 234 15.35 23.70 -2.15
N ALA A 235 16.53 24.32 -2.18
CA ALA A 235 16.71 25.58 -2.89
C ALA A 235 16.43 25.40 -4.40
N THR A 236 15.38 26.06 -4.88
CA THR A 236 15.06 26.07 -6.31
C THR A 236 16.00 26.98 -7.10
N ASN A 237 16.03 26.77 -8.42
CA ASN A 237 16.69 27.65 -9.38
C ASN A 237 15.97 27.58 -10.74
N ALA A 238 16.38 28.42 -11.69
CA ALA A 238 15.73 28.48 -13.00
C ALA A 238 15.76 27.14 -13.78
N SER A 239 16.76 26.28 -13.52
CA SER A 239 16.84 24.95 -14.12
C SER A 239 15.86 23.97 -13.49
N PHE A 240 15.68 23.97 -12.17
CA PHE A 240 14.60 23.20 -11.53
C PHE A 240 13.22 23.70 -11.94
N ASP A 241 13.02 25.02 -12.03
CA ASP A 241 11.76 25.58 -12.49
C ASP A 241 11.42 25.18 -13.93
N ALA A 242 12.42 25.12 -14.81
CA ALA A 242 12.27 24.67 -16.19
C ALA A 242 12.09 23.15 -16.33
N ALA A 243 12.53 22.37 -15.34
CA ALA A 243 12.38 20.91 -15.32
C ALA A 243 10.98 20.46 -14.87
N ARG A 244 10.17 21.35 -14.28
CA ARG A 244 8.78 21.06 -13.92
C ARG A 244 7.86 21.14 -15.15
N THR A 245 6.87 20.26 -15.18
CA THR A 245 5.81 20.22 -16.19
C THR A 245 4.47 20.59 -15.57
N GLN A 246 3.69 21.42 -16.27
CA GLN A 246 2.31 21.70 -15.87
C GLN A 246 1.40 20.52 -16.23
N VAL A 247 0.68 20.00 -15.25
CA VAL A 247 -0.24 18.86 -15.40
C VAL A 247 -1.64 19.22 -14.94
N ASN A 248 -2.63 18.43 -15.39
CA ASN A 248 -3.99 18.49 -14.85
C ASN A 248 -4.11 17.53 -13.67
N LEU A 249 -4.84 17.96 -12.64
CA LEU A 249 -5.25 17.13 -11.52
C LEU A 249 -6.76 16.84 -11.66
N PRO A 250 -7.16 15.72 -12.27
CA PRO A 250 -8.57 15.39 -12.42
C PRO A 250 -9.16 15.04 -11.05
N ASP A 251 -10.43 15.42 -10.88
CA ASP A 251 -11.25 15.04 -9.73
C ASP A 251 -10.58 15.31 -8.36
N ILE A 252 -10.07 16.52 -8.13
CA ILE A 252 -9.70 16.97 -6.79
C ILE A 252 -10.95 17.48 -6.03
N GLU A 253 -10.98 17.28 -4.72
CA GLU A 253 -12.07 17.73 -3.86
C GLU A 253 -12.11 19.26 -3.78
N PHE A 254 -13.30 19.83 -4.00
CA PHE A 254 -13.64 21.20 -3.66
C PHE A 254 -14.78 21.20 -2.63
N SER A 255 -14.50 21.73 -1.44
CA SER A 255 -15.43 21.76 -0.33
C SER A 255 -15.20 23.03 0.49
N GLY A 256 -16.30 23.71 0.87
CA GLY A 256 -16.21 24.91 1.72
C GLY A 256 -15.40 26.07 1.12
N GLY A 257 -15.26 26.16 -0.20
CA GLY A 257 -14.45 27.19 -0.87
C GLY A 257 -12.96 26.87 -0.96
N LEU A 258 -12.55 25.67 -0.57
CA LEU A 258 -11.16 25.21 -0.61
C LEU A 258 -11.04 23.95 -1.47
N TYR A 259 -9.93 23.87 -2.20
CA TYR A 259 -9.48 22.68 -2.92
C TYR A 259 -8.54 21.87 -2.05
N LYS A 260 -8.67 20.54 -2.11
CA LYS A 260 -7.81 19.56 -1.42
C LYS A 260 -7.29 18.54 -2.44
N LEU A 261 -6.04 18.12 -2.31
CA LEU A 261 -5.45 17.00 -3.07
C LEU A 261 -6.07 15.66 -2.64
N LYS A 262 -7.31 15.44 -3.04
CA LYS A 262 -8.11 14.26 -2.73
C LYS A 262 -8.99 13.96 -3.93
N GLY A 263 -8.84 12.77 -4.48
CA GLY A 263 -9.59 12.33 -5.64
C GLY A 263 -10.06 10.89 -5.53
N GLN A 264 -10.31 10.29 -6.69
CA GLN A 264 -10.81 8.92 -6.78
C GLN A 264 -9.78 7.90 -6.28
N TYR A 265 -8.50 8.12 -6.53
CA TYR A 265 -7.45 7.12 -6.29
C TYR A 265 -6.45 7.52 -5.21
N ALA A 266 -6.26 8.81 -4.94
CA ALA A 266 -5.28 9.29 -3.97
C ALA A 266 -5.86 10.39 -3.06
N GLU A 267 -5.38 10.47 -1.82
CA GLU A 267 -5.74 11.51 -0.84
C GLU A 267 -4.53 11.90 0.01
N ILE A 268 -4.23 13.20 0.08
CA ILE A 268 -3.33 13.74 1.09
C ILE A 268 -3.92 13.59 2.48
N ALA A 269 -3.11 13.08 3.41
CA ALA A 269 -3.48 12.88 4.80
C ALA A 269 -2.32 13.21 5.74
N SER A 270 -2.64 13.63 6.96
CA SER A 270 -1.65 13.69 8.05
C SER A 270 -1.60 12.31 8.71
N LEU A 271 -0.52 11.58 8.50
CA LEU A 271 -0.39 10.18 8.89
C LEU A 271 0.70 9.96 9.95
N GLN A 272 1.81 10.68 9.82
CA GLN A 272 2.98 10.62 10.70
C GLN A 272 3.47 12.04 11.03
N ASN A 273 4.40 12.17 11.98
CA ASN A 273 5.02 13.47 12.26
C ASN A 273 6.18 13.75 11.29
N PRO A 274 6.47 15.04 11.01
CA PRO A 274 5.73 16.23 11.44
C PRO A 274 4.39 16.39 10.72
N ASN A 275 3.40 16.98 11.40
CA ASN A 275 2.19 17.42 10.71
C ASN A 275 2.39 18.80 10.07
N THR A 276 2.57 18.82 8.75
CA THR A 276 2.80 20.03 7.94
C THR A 276 1.51 20.60 7.31
N GLY A 277 0.38 19.91 7.48
CA GLY A 277 -0.93 20.30 6.96
C GLY A 277 -1.34 19.59 5.66
N LEU A 278 -2.51 19.93 5.14
CA LEU A 278 -3.12 19.28 3.96
C LEU A 278 -3.08 20.15 2.70
N PHE A 279 -2.37 21.29 2.76
CA PHE A 279 -2.18 22.21 1.64
C PHE A 279 -3.48 22.63 0.93
N THR A 280 -4.58 22.74 1.69
CA THR A 280 -5.85 23.22 1.14
C THR A 280 -5.77 24.70 0.78
N GLN A 281 -6.36 25.07 -0.36
CA GLN A 281 -6.27 26.43 -0.88
C GLN A 281 -7.49 26.85 -1.68
N ALA A 282 -7.77 28.15 -1.79
CA ALA A 282 -8.91 28.66 -2.54
C ALA A 282 -8.73 28.54 -4.07
N SER A 283 -7.48 28.39 -4.54
CA SER A 283 -7.14 28.18 -5.95
C SER A 283 -7.12 26.69 -6.27
N SER A 284 -7.55 26.31 -7.48
CA SER A 284 -7.37 24.96 -8.01
C SER A 284 -5.97 24.72 -8.59
N ASP A 285 -5.12 25.74 -8.60
CA ASP A 285 -3.76 25.70 -9.13
C ASP A 285 -2.73 25.51 -8.01
N PHE A 286 -2.15 24.32 -7.95
CA PHE A 286 -1.07 23.90 -7.04
C PHE A 286 0.29 24.16 -7.72
N PHE A 287 0.55 25.42 -8.07
CA PHE A 287 1.78 25.85 -8.77
C PHE A 287 2.87 26.24 -7.78
N PHE A 288 3.40 25.25 -7.10
CA PHE A 288 4.50 25.43 -6.15
C PHE A 288 5.86 25.39 -6.87
N THR A 289 6.80 26.18 -6.34
CA THR A 289 8.22 26.01 -6.60
C THR A 289 8.78 24.95 -5.66
N ARG A 290 9.96 24.40 -6.00
CA ARG A 290 10.59 23.32 -5.23
C ARG A 290 10.78 23.67 -3.76
N ASP A 291 11.16 24.91 -3.47
CA ASP A 291 11.40 25.44 -2.12
C ASP A 291 10.12 25.71 -1.30
N GLN A 292 8.95 25.28 -1.78
CA GLN A 292 7.67 25.45 -1.12
C GLN A 292 7.09 24.08 -0.79
N SER A 293 6.83 23.81 0.49
CA SER A 293 6.30 22.52 1.00
C SER A 293 4.96 22.05 0.37
N GLY A 294 4.34 22.83 -0.51
CA GLY A 294 3.20 22.37 -1.29
C GLY A 294 3.58 21.60 -2.55
N PHE A 295 4.86 21.59 -2.92
CA PHE A 295 5.37 20.98 -4.15
C PHE A 295 5.31 19.45 -4.07
N GLU A 296 5.91 18.89 -3.04
CA GLU A 296 6.00 17.47 -2.71
C GLU A 296 4.61 16.82 -2.70
N PRO A 297 3.60 17.31 -1.95
CA PRO A 297 2.27 16.69 -1.98
C PRO A 297 1.57 16.79 -3.34
N ALA A 298 1.80 17.86 -4.12
CA ALA A 298 1.23 17.99 -5.47
C ALA A 298 1.89 17.00 -6.45
N ASN A 299 3.21 16.80 -6.31
CA ASN A 299 3.99 15.84 -7.07
C ASN A 299 3.54 14.39 -6.77
N VAL A 300 3.45 14.02 -5.49
CA VAL A 300 2.95 12.72 -5.04
C VAL A 300 1.54 12.46 -5.56
N TYR A 301 0.61 13.40 -5.33
CA TYR A 301 -0.79 13.24 -5.78
C TYR A 301 -0.87 12.95 -7.27
N TYR A 302 -0.16 13.72 -8.10
CA TYR A 302 -0.15 13.53 -9.55
C TYR A 302 0.35 12.14 -9.93
N HIS A 303 1.51 11.71 -9.41
CA HIS A 303 2.09 10.42 -9.81
C HIS A 303 1.23 9.24 -9.38
N LEU A 304 0.63 9.29 -8.20
CA LEU A 304 -0.30 8.26 -7.72
C LEU A 304 -1.58 8.22 -8.55
N ASP A 305 -2.26 9.35 -8.72
CA ASP A 305 -3.52 9.42 -9.47
C ASP A 305 -3.30 9.02 -10.94
N ASN A 306 -2.27 9.55 -11.59
CA ASN A 306 -1.95 9.24 -12.98
C ASN A 306 -1.66 7.75 -13.19
N ASN A 307 -0.87 7.12 -12.31
CA ASN A 307 -0.56 5.70 -12.43
C ASN A 307 -1.77 4.80 -12.12
N LEU A 308 -2.58 5.15 -11.12
CA LEU A 308 -3.78 4.39 -10.79
C LEU A 308 -4.86 4.51 -11.87
N ARG A 309 -4.99 5.67 -12.52
CA ARG A 309 -5.80 5.83 -13.74
C ARG A 309 -5.27 5.02 -14.89
N TYR A 310 -3.95 5.03 -15.12
CA TYR A 310 -3.35 4.20 -16.16
C TYR A 310 -3.68 2.71 -15.95
N ILE A 311 -3.54 2.20 -14.72
CA ILE A 311 -3.88 0.81 -14.39
C ILE A 311 -5.37 0.51 -14.58
N ASN A 312 -6.25 1.33 -14.00
CA ASN A 312 -7.68 1.01 -13.94
C ASN A 312 -8.44 1.39 -15.21
N GLU A 313 -8.08 2.49 -15.86
CA GLU A 313 -8.81 3.07 -16.98
C GLU A 313 -8.17 2.75 -18.33
N THR A 314 -6.83 2.80 -18.42
CA THR A 314 -6.11 2.53 -19.68
C THR A 314 -5.85 1.03 -19.87
N LEU A 315 -5.31 0.35 -18.86
CA LEU A 315 -5.07 -1.10 -18.93
C LEU A 315 -6.33 -1.92 -18.63
N GLY A 316 -7.35 -1.31 -18.04
CA GLY A 316 -8.59 -2.00 -17.65
C GLY A 316 -8.39 -3.03 -16.53
N ILE A 317 -7.32 -2.89 -15.73
CA ILE A 317 -7.01 -3.78 -14.61
C ILE A 317 -7.64 -3.19 -13.36
N THR A 318 -8.74 -3.76 -12.87
CA THR A 318 -9.33 -3.33 -11.60
C THR A 318 -8.39 -3.66 -10.44
N LEU A 319 -7.67 -2.65 -9.97
CA LEU A 319 -6.67 -2.76 -8.92
C LEU A 319 -6.58 -1.41 -8.19
N VAL A 320 -7.19 -1.37 -7.01
CA VAL A 320 -7.26 -0.20 -6.14
C VAL A 320 -6.91 -0.63 -4.72
N SER A 321 -6.68 0.33 -3.83
CA SER A 321 -6.32 0.06 -2.44
C SER A 321 -7.35 -0.86 -1.76
N LEU A 322 -6.85 -1.85 -1.00
CA LEU A 322 -7.69 -2.66 -0.11
C LEU A 322 -8.25 -1.84 1.05
N TYR A 323 -7.73 -0.62 1.25
CA TYR A 323 -8.00 0.27 2.35
C TYR A 323 -8.73 1.52 1.87
N ASN A 324 -9.32 2.25 2.81
CA ASN A 324 -9.92 3.57 2.58
C ASN A 324 -10.90 3.62 1.38
N GLY A 325 -11.59 2.52 1.08
CA GLY A 325 -12.53 2.45 -0.03
C GLY A 325 -11.90 2.52 -1.43
N GLY A 326 -10.65 2.11 -1.59
CA GLY A 326 -9.93 2.16 -2.87
C GLY A 326 -8.94 3.31 -3.00
N VAL A 327 -8.91 4.23 -2.02
CA VAL A 327 -8.07 5.42 -2.05
C VAL A 327 -6.73 5.18 -1.35
N VAL A 328 -5.63 5.49 -2.01
CA VAL A 328 -4.29 5.51 -1.40
C VAL A 328 -4.14 6.81 -0.62
N ARG A 329 -3.88 6.70 0.68
CA ARG A 329 -3.52 7.87 1.48
C ARG A 329 -2.02 8.06 1.45
N PHE A 330 -1.58 9.31 1.37
CA PHE A 330 -0.16 9.62 1.44
C PHE A 330 0.12 10.80 2.38
N ASP A 331 1.31 10.78 2.95
CA ASP A 331 1.91 11.86 3.73
C ASP A 331 3.29 12.18 3.14
N ALA A 332 3.46 13.41 2.64
CA ALA A 332 4.65 13.82 1.90
C ALA A 332 5.80 14.31 2.81
N HIS A 333 5.52 14.55 4.10
CA HIS A 333 6.49 15.09 5.07
C HIS A 333 6.44 14.27 6.37
N ALA A 334 6.59 12.97 6.23
CA ALA A 334 6.58 12.00 7.32
C ALA A 334 7.98 11.80 7.91
N HIS A 335 8.13 10.74 8.71
CA HIS A 335 9.41 10.27 9.26
C HIS A 335 10.24 11.26 10.09
N ASN A 336 9.66 12.36 10.54
CA ASN A 336 10.36 13.42 11.28
C ASN A 336 11.55 14.02 10.53
N GLY A 337 11.51 14.02 9.19
CA GLY A 337 12.56 14.53 8.30
C GLY A 337 13.59 13.47 7.87
N ALA A 338 13.54 12.25 8.40
CA ALA A 338 14.49 11.20 8.00
C ALA A 338 14.45 10.93 6.48
N ASP A 339 15.59 10.51 5.92
CA ASP A 339 15.72 10.04 4.54
C ASP A 339 15.16 8.60 4.44
N GLN A 340 13.83 8.52 4.26
CA GLN A 340 13.06 7.29 4.45
C GLN A 340 11.67 7.37 3.82
N SER A 341 11.32 6.38 3.02
CA SER A 341 9.95 6.20 2.51
C SER A 341 9.38 4.82 2.84
N THR A 342 8.05 4.75 2.96
CA THR A 342 7.39 3.53 3.41
C THR A 342 6.01 3.29 2.82
N TYR A 343 5.69 2.01 2.60
CA TYR A 343 4.34 1.50 2.44
C TYR A 343 3.91 0.69 3.67
N GLY A 344 2.73 1.01 4.21
CA GLY A 344 2.12 0.26 5.30
C GLY A 344 0.63 0.53 5.42
N GLY A 345 -0.17 -0.52 5.61
CA GLY A 345 -1.61 -0.40 5.88
C GLY A 345 -2.40 0.35 4.80
N GLY A 346 -1.94 0.32 3.54
CA GLY A 346 -2.55 1.05 2.42
C GLY A 346 -2.18 2.52 2.30
N SER A 347 -1.19 2.97 3.06
CA SER A 347 -0.71 4.35 3.03
C SER A 347 0.76 4.44 2.65
N LEU A 348 1.15 5.56 2.06
CA LEU A 348 2.52 5.90 1.70
C LEU A 348 3.00 7.05 2.58
N ASN A 349 4.21 6.95 3.15
CA ASN A 349 4.78 8.01 3.97
C ASN A 349 6.21 8.28 3.48
N PHE A 350 6.52 9.55 3.19
CA PHE A 350 7.77 9.98 2.56
C PHE A 350 8.54 10.93 3.47
N GLY A 351 9.86 10.80 3.51
CA GLY A 351 10.76 11.62 4.29
C GLY A 351 11.29 12.86 3.55
N GLU A 352 11.94 13.74 4.28
CA GLU A 352 12.53 15.02 3.79
C GLU A 352 14.07 15.03 3.97
N GLY A 353 14.69 13.85 4.07
CA GLY A 353 16.13 13.72 4.27
C GLY A 353 16.86 13.57 2.95
N GLY A 354 18.00 14.24 2.77
CA GLY A 354 18.73 14.20 1.50
C GLY A 354 17.95 14.91 0.39
N ILE A 355 17.67 14.22 -0.71
CA ILE A 355 16.65 14.64 -1.67
C ILE A 355 15.32 14.16 -1.12
N ASP A 356 14.37 15.06 -0.89
CA ASP A 356 13.02 14.72 -0.46
C ASP A 356 12.41 13.60 -1.33
N ASP A 357 12.07 12.49 -0.69
CA ASP A 357 11.54 11.28 -1.32
C ASP A 357 10.32 11.58 -2.21
N ALA A 358 9.49 12.54 -1.75
CA ALA A 358 8.28 12.98 -2.40
C ALA A 358 8.52 13.88 -3.64
N GLU A 359 9.77 14.23 -3.95
CA GLU A 359 10.13 14.94 -5.18
C GLU A 359 10.52 13.99 -6.34
N CYS A 360 10.86 12.74 -6.03
CA CYS A 360 11.27 11.76 -7.03
C CYS A 360 10.15 10.77 -7.38
N ALA A 361 9.68 10.79 -8.63
CA ALA A 361 8.64 9.84 -9.05
C ALA A 361 9.08 8.37 -8.97
N ASP A 362 10.39 8.07 -9.11
CA ASP A 362 10.89 6.70 -8.96
C ASP A 362 10.63 6.20 -7.52
N VAL A 363 10.83 7.04 -6.49
CA VAL A 363 10.53 6.71 -5.07
C VAL A 363 9.03 6.56 -4.84
N ILE A 364 8.24 7.56 -5.25
CA ILE A 364 6.78 7.54 -5.09
C ILE A 364 6.16 6.28 -5.70
N LEU A 365 6.63 5.89 -6.87
CA LEU A 365 6.09 4.74 -7.60
C LEU A 365 6.68 3.41 -7.15
N HIS A 366 7.87 3.41 -6.53
CA HIS A 366 8.39 2.25 -5.82
C HIS A 366 7.44 1.88 -4.66
N GLU A 367 7.11 2.86 -3.82
CA GLU A 367 6.19 2.66 -2.69
C GLU A 367 4.77 2.31 -3.15
N LEU A 368 4.29 2.91 -4.24
CA LEU A 368 3.04 2.47 -4.88
C LEU A 368 3.12 1.00 -5.33
N GLY A 369 4.28 0.56 -5.83
CA GLY A 369 4.49 -0.82 -6.29
C GLY A 369 4.34 -1.84 -5.16
N HIS A 370 4.73 -1.52 -3.93
CA HIS A 370 4.37 -2.31 -2.74
C HIS A 370 2.85 -2.40 -2.56
N GLY A 371 2.14 -1.27 -2.67
CA GLY A 371 0.68 -1.25 -2.64
C GLY A 371 0.05 -2.14 -3.72
N LEU A 372 0.49 -2.02 -4.97
CA LEU A 372 -0.01 -2.85 -6.08
C LEU A 372 0.20 -4.35 -5.80
N HIS A 373 1.35 -4.71 -5.25
CA HIS A 373 1.65 -6.08 -4.86
C HIS A 373 0.76 -6.56 -3.70
N ASP A 374 0.48 -5.70 -2.72
CA ASP A 374 -0.40 -6.01 -1.59
C ASP A 374 -1.83 -6.28 -2.07
N TRP A 375 -2.35 -5.41 -2.94
CA TRP A 375 -3.75 -5.48 -3.38
C TRP A 375 -3.97 -6.62 -4.37
N VAL A 376 -3.01 -6.89 -5.26
CA VAL A 376 -3.12 -8.01 -6.21
C VAL A 376 -3.06 -9.36 -5.47
N THR A 377 -2.40 -9.40 -4.32
CA THR A 377 -2.25 -10.61 -3.49
C THR A 377 -3.24 -10.69 -2.32
N ASN A 378 -4.15 -9.72 -2.19
CA ASN A 378 -5.17 -9.65 -1.13
C ASN A 378 -4.58 -9.62 0.28
N GLY A 379 -3.62 -8.73 0.54
CA GLY A 379 -3.01 -8.60 1.87
C GLY A 379 -1.79 -9.49 2.09
N ASN A 380 -1.33 -10.22 1.05
CA ASN A 380 -0.22 -11.17 1.13
C ASN A 380 1.06 -10.58 0.53
N LEU A 381 1.35 -9.34 0.88
CA LEU A 381 2.59 -8.64 0.52
C LEU A 381 3.82 -9.44 0.98
N SER A 382 4.79 -9.65 0.10
CA SER A 382 5.95 -10.51 0.39
C SER A 382 7.05 -9.79 1.15
N GLN A 383 7.28 -10.15 2.41
CA GLN A 383 8.26 -9.48 3.29
C GLN A 383 9.64 -10.15 3.34
N THR A 384 9.81 -11.35 2.81
CA THR A 384 10.97 -12.20 3.15
C THR A 384 11.86 -12.60 1.97
N ASN A 385 11.49 -12.27 0.74
CA ASN A 385 12.19 -12.74 -0.46
C ASN A 385 12.48 -11.64 -1.48
N GLY A 386 12.24 -10.37 -1.14
CA GLY A 386 12.50 -9.24 -2.04
C GLY A 386 11.55 -9.11 -3.24
N LEU A 387 10.54 -9.96 -3.37
CA LEU A 387 9.58 -9.85 -4.47
C LEU A 387 8.83 -8.51 -4.44
N SER A 388 8.52 -7.99 -3.24
CA SER A 388 7.84 -6.71 -3.10
C SER A 388 8.70 -5.52 -3.53
N GLU A 389 9.99 -5.54 -3.22
CA GLU A 389 10.97 -4.56 -3.68
C GLU A 389 11.12 -4.61 -5.20
N GLY A 390 11.26 -5.81 -5.75
CA GLY A 390 11.31 -6.00 -7.20
C GLY A 390 10.05 -5.50 -7.90
N CYS A 391 8.87 -5.64 -7.29
CA CYS A 391 7.63 -5.02 -7.80
C CYS A 391 7.69 -3.49 -7.78
N GLY A 392 8.19 -2.89 -6.70
CA GLY A 392 8.43 -1.45 -6.57
C GLY A 392 9.36 -0.92 -7.66
N ASP A 393 10.57 -1.47 -7.72
CA ASP A 393 11.59 -1.08 -8.70
C ASP A 393 11.12 -1.29 -10.14
N TYR A 394 10.45 -2.41 -10.42
CA TYR A 394 9.90 -2.67 -11.74
C TYR A 394 8.87 -1.62 -12.14
N TRP A 395 7.96 -1.24 -11.24
CA TRP A 395 6.92 -0.26 -11.53
C TRP A 395 7.51 1.13 -11.74
N ALA A 396 8.36 1.59 -10.80
CA ALA A 396 9.08 2.85 -10.88
C ALA A 396 9.87 2.96 -12.19
N GLN A 397 10.70 1.96 -12.49
CA GLN A 397 11.56 1.97 -13.68
C GLN A 397 10.76 1.88 -14.98
N SER A 398 9.66 1.12 -15.00
CA SER A 398 8.77 1.04 -16.16
C SER A 398 8.13 2.39 -16.46
N TYR A 399 7.63 3.09 -15.44
CA TYR A 399 7.12 4.44 -15.60
C TYR A 399 8.22 5.37 -16.11
N SER A 400 9.35 5.40 -15.42
CA SER A 400 10.49 6.25 -15.77
C SER A 400 10.87 6.10 -17.24
N ARG A 401 11.05 4.86 -17.73
CA ARG A 401 11.34 4.57 -19.14
C ARG A 401 10.24 4.95 -20.12
N SER A 402 8.98 4.99 -19.68
CA SER A 402 7.86 5.37 -20.54
C SER A 402 7.77 6.88 -20.80
N VAL A 403 8.31 7.69 -19.89
CA VAL A 403 8.26 9.17 -19.95
C VAL A 403 9.63 9.83 -20.16
N ASN A 404 10.73 9.10 -20.01
CA ASN A 404 12.09 9.63 -20.15
C ASN A 404 12.67 9.44 -21.57
N SER A 405 13.77 10.14 -21.83
CA SER A 405 14.50 10.12 -23.12
C SER A 405 15.85 9.38 -23.03
N TRP A 406 16.17 8.76 -21.90
CA TRP A 406 17.42 8.02 -21.76
C TRP A 406 17.39 6.80 -22.67
N THR A 407 18.24 6.76 -23.69
CA THR A 407 18.38 5.61 -24.58
C THR A 407 19.53 4.72 -24.15
N GLN A 408 19.42 3.42 -24.39
CA GLN A 408 20.51 2.46 -24.22
C GLN A 408 21.71 2.85 -25.13
N GLY A 409 22.82 3.32 -24.55
CA GLY A 409 24.02 3.76 -25.28
C GLY A 409 25.07 4.42 -24.38
N ALA A 410 26.31 4.62 -24.88
CA ALA A 410 27.53 4.88 -24.08
C ALA A 410 27.53 6.07 -23.09
N GLN A 411 26.57 6.99 -23.15
CA GLN A 411 26.38 8.03 -22.12
C GLN A 411 25.01 7.97 -21.41
N GLY A 412 24.03 7.24 -21.95
CA GLY A 412 22.69 7.09 -21.40
C GLY A 412 22.41 5.74 -20.75
N SER A 413 23.28 4.74 -20.92
CA SER A 413 23.08 3.37 -20.42
C SER A 413 23.07 3.32 -18.89
N ASP A 414 23.85 4.18 -18.24
CA ASP A 414 23.90 4.26 -16.79
C ASP A 414 22.56 4.75 -16.22
N MET A 415 22.09 5.90 -16.70
CA MET A 415 20.78 6.45 -16.32
C MET A 415 19.61 5.60 -16.79
N TYR A 416 19.72 4.92 -17.94
CA TYR A 416 18.67 4.03 -18.46
C TYR A 416 18.44 2.80 -17.57
N ASN A 417 19.48 2.32 -16.90
CA ASN A 417 19.41 1.15 -16.02
C ASN A 417 19.33 1.51 -14.53
N LYS A 418 19.64 2.74 -14.15
CA LYS A 418 19.49 3.24 -12.80
C LYS A 418 18.03 3.39 -12.41
N VAL A 419 17.67 2.82 -11.27
CA VAL A 419 16.44 3.10 -10.52
C VAL A 419 16.79 4.18 -9.50
N PHE A 420 15.86 5.10 -9.23
CA PHE A 420 16.08 6.28 -8.38
C PHE A 420 17.11 7.22 -9.01
N LYS A 421 16.80 7.68 -10.23
CA LYS A 421 17.75 8.43 -11.07
C LYS A 421 18.23 9.73 -10.46
N TRP A 422 17.44 10.36 -9.61
CA TRP A 422 17.82 11.59 -8.92
C TRP A 422 18.13 11.32 -7.45
N ASP A 423 17.12 10.90 -6.68
CA ASP A 423 17.21 10.50 -5.28
C ASP A 423 18.45 9.64 -4.95
N GLY A 424 18.70 8.60 -5.79
CA GLY A 424 19.86 7.71 -5.70
C GLY A 424 21.21 8.30 -6.08
N ASN A 425 21.46 9.59 -5.87
CA ASN A 425 22.76 10.22 -6.11
C ASN A 425 23.24 11.13 -4.98
N ASP A 426 22.43 11.39 -3.95
CA ASP A 426 22.82 12.29 -2.87
C ASP A 426 23.46 11.53 -1.71
N THR A 427 22.65 10.81 -0.93
CA THR A 427 23.07 10.06 0.26
C THR A 427 23.44 8.61 -0.06
N TRP A 428 23.09 8.11 -1.25
CA TRP A 428 23.29 6.73 -1.68
C TRP A 428 23.33 6.60 -3.22
N ASN A 429 23.50 5.39 -3.76
CA ASN A 429 23.88 5.17 -5.17
C ASN A 429 22.76 4.74 -6.13
N GLY A 430 21.51 4.62 -5.67
CA GLY A 430 20.46 4.04 -6.50
C GLY A 430 20.52 2.51 -6.55
N ARG A 431 19.61 1.93 -7.32
CA ARG A 431 19.63 0.50 -7.69
C ARG A 431 19.79 0.32 -9.20
N ARG A 432 20.00 -0.93 -9.62
CA ARG A 432 20.23 -1.32 -11.01
C ARG A 432 19.17 -2.28 -11.51
N SER A 433 18.59 -1.97 -12.67
CA SER A 433 17.62 -2.83 -13.36
C SER A 433 18.26 -3.79 -14.36
N ASP A 434 19.59 -3.74 -14.53
CA ASP A 434 20.38 -4.60 -15.41
C ASP A 434 21.17 -5.69 -14.66
N VAL A 435 20.71 -6.05 -13.46
CA VAL A 435 21.25 -7.18 -12.70
C VAL A 435 20.91 -8.52 -13.36
N THR A 436 21.83 -9.48 -13.29
CA THR A 436 21.68 -10.81 -13.90
C THR A 436 21.31 -11.91 -12.90
N ALA A 437 21.06 -11.54 -11.64
CA ALA A 437 20.65 -12.47 -10.60
C ALA A 437 19.32 -13.16 -10.94
N LEU A 438 19.24 -14.45 -10.63
CA LEU A 438 18.07 -15.29 -10.83
C LEU A 438 17.30 -15.41 -9.52
N TYR A 439 16.06 -14.92 -9.51
CA TYR A 439 15.14 -15.14 -8.40
C TYR A 439 14.52 -16.55 -8.45
N PRO A 440 14.42 -17.29 -7.34
CA PRO A 440 14.88 -16.95 -5.98
C PRO A 440 16.30 -17.44 -5.65
N ASP A 441 17.01 -18.07 -6.61
CA ASP A 441 18.25 -18.81 -6.37
C ASP A 441 19.43 -17.93 -5.90
N ASP A 442 19.49 -16.69 -6.37
CA ASP A 442 20.59 -15.75 -6.09
C ASP A 442 20.29 -14.76 -4.94
N LEU A 443 19.25 -15.02 -4.13
CA LEU A 443 19.00 -14.22 -2.91
C LEU A 443 20.13 -14.43 -1.89
N VAL A 444 20.95 -13.41 -1.67
CA VAL A 444 22.04 -13.42 -0.67
C VAL A 444 21.47 -12.98 0.69
N GLY A 445 22.01 -13.48 1.82
CA GLY A 445 21.70 -12.95 3.16
C GLY A 445 20.23 -13.02 3.66
N GLY A 446 19.29 -13.55 2.88
CA GLY A 446 17.87 -13.61 3.23
C GLY A 446 17.15 -12.25 3.26
N GLY A 447 17.77 -11.20 2.72
CA GLY A 447 17.23 -9.84 2.69
C GLY A 447 16.83 -9.43 1.27
N PRO A 448 15.95 -8.43 1.14
CA PRO A 448 15.40 -8.04 -0.15
C PRO A 448 16.29 -7.07 -0.97
N HIS A 449 17.47 -6.70 -0.44
CA HIS A 449 18.41 -5.68 -0.98
C HIS A 449 19.89 -6.08 -0.83
N THR A 450 20.22 -7.37 -0.94
CA THR A 450 21.57 -7.88 -0.64
C THR A 450 22.49 -7.98 -1.85
N ASP A 451 22.20 -7.26 -2.93
CA ASP A 451 23.04 -7.20 -4.13
C ASP A 451 24.20 -6.20 -4.02
#